data_AF-A0A7J9ABT3-F1
#
_entry.id   AF-A0A7J9ABT3-F1
#
_cell.length_a   1.000
_cell.length_b   1.000
_cell.length_c   1.000
_cell.angle_alpha   90.00
_cell.angle_beta   90.00
_cell.angle_gamma   90.00
#
_symmetry.space_group_name_H-M   'P 1'
#
loop_
_entity.id
_entity.type
_entity.pdbx_description
1 polymer ?
#
loop_
_entity_poly.entity_id
_entity_poly.type
_entity_poly.pdbx_seq_one_letter_code
_entity_poly.pdbx_strand_id
1 'polypeptide(L)'
;SLTIWAKQYSLQYKVNLTLVPTLLGNWIQLNTDDAIIESSSIATIGSVIRDKNGSWIFRYNQFVGICSILNAELWTILEGLGIALDRGFDSMIILSDSLETIQAIQDGFAQ
;
A
#
# COMPACT_ATOMS: atom_id res chain seq x y z
N SER A 1 -0.61 -1.19 17.20
CA SER A 1 -1.07 -0.23 16.17
C SER A 1 -1.29 -0.97 14.85
N LEU A 2 -1.98 -0.36 13.88
CA LEU A 2 -2.18 -0.92 12.52
C LEU A 2 -0.86 -1.42 11.87
N THR A 3 0.25 -0.75 12.16
CA THR A 3 1.61 -1.13 11.76
C THR A 3 2.04 -2.52 12.24
N ILE A 4 1.70 -2.90 13.48
CA ILE A 4 2.03 -4.22 14.04
C ILE A 4 1.23 -5.32 13.33
N TRP A 5 -0.02 -5.02 12.96
CA TRP A 5 -0.90 -5.97 12.29
C TRP A 5 -0.49 -6.16 10.82
N ALA A 6 -0.20 -5.08 10.10
CA ALA A 6 0.30 -5.13 8.72
C ALA A 6 1.58 -5.97 8.60
N LYS A 7 2.48 -5.85 9.60
CA LYS A 7 3.67 -6.68 9.73
C LYS A 7 3.33 -8.16 9.95
N GLN A 8 2.44 -8.48 10.89
CA GLN A 8 2.05 -9.87 11.14
C GLN A 8 1.40 -10.52 9.91
N TYR A 9 0.62 -9.74 9.17
CA TYR A 9 -0.03 -10.18 7.93
C TYR A 9 0.98 -10.44 6.79
N SER A 10 1.99 -9.58 6.64
CA SER A 10 3.07 -9.76 5.64
C SER A 10 4.08 -10.86 6.01
N LEU A 11 4.20 -11.22 7.29
CA LEU A 11 5.00 -12.38 7.73
C LEU A 11 4.26 -13.71 7.53
N GLN A 12 2.92 -13.70 7.66
CA GLN A 12 2.09 -14.88 7.42
C GLN A 12 2.01 -15.24 5.93
N TYR A 13 2.09 -14.25 5.04
CA TYR A 13 2.10 -14.41 3.59
C TYR A 13 3.34 -13.74 3.02
N LYS A 14 4.27 -14.53 2.47
CA LYS A 14 5.60 -14.08 2.03
C LYS A 14 5.54 -13.13 0.83
N VAL A 15 5.10 -11.89 1.02
CA VAL A 15 5.06 -10.83 0.00
C VAL A 15 6.35 -10.03 0.08
N ASN A 16 7.15 -10.05 -0.98
CA ASN A 16 8.34 -9.20 -1.07
C ASN A 16 7.90 -7.78 -1.46
N LEU A 17 7.97 -6.87 -0.48
CA LEU A 17 7.76 -5.44 -0.66
C LEU A 17 9.11 -4.80 -1.00
N THR A 18 9.36 -4.59 -2.30
CA THR A 18 10.65 -4.09 -2.81
C THR A 18 10.47 -2.73 -3.47
N LEU A 19 11.28 -1.75 -3.09
CA LEU A 19 11.30 -0.39 -3.67
C LEU A 19 12.15 -0.28 -4.97
N VAL A 20 12.36 -1.43 -5.67
CA VAL A 20 13.05 -1.72 -6.96
C VAL A 20 14.57 -1.42 -7.08
N PRO A 21 15.38 -2.08 -7.97
CA PRO A 21 15.09 -2.54 -9.35
C PRO A 21 15.27 -4.04 -9.67
N THR A 22 14.51 -4.46 -10.69
CA THR A 22 14.49 -5.77 -11.39
C THR A 22 13.78 -6.93 -10.67
N LEU A 23 12.46 -6.79 -10.50
CA LEU A 23 11.60 -7.92 -10.15
C LEU A 23 11.46 -8.87 -11.34
N LEU A 24 12.20 -9.98 -11.31
CA LEU A 24 11.90 -11.15 -12.14
C LEU A 24 10.68 -11.86 -11.52
N GLY A 25 9.53 -11.85 -12.18
CA GLY A 25 8.32 -12.53 -11.69
C GLY A 25 7.01 -11.84 -12.06
N ASN A 26 5.91 -12.31 -11.47
CA ASN A 26 4.59 -11.71 -11.59
C ASN A 26 4.39 -10.70 -10.46
N TRP A 27 4.42 -9.41 -10.78
CA TRP A 27 4.33 -8.33 -9.79
C TRP A 27 3.33 -7.26 -10.23
N ILE A 28 2.85 -6.53 -9.22
CA ILE A 28 1.99 -5.36 -9.40
C ILE A 28 2.62 -4.13 -8.77
N GLN A 29 2.21 -2.97 -9.24
CA GLN A 29 2.57 -1.68 -8.67
C GLN A 29 1.32 -1.05 -8.06
N LEU A 30 1.39 -0.70 -6.78
CA LEU A 30 0.41 0.12 -6.09
C LEU A 30 0.93 1.56 -6.03
N ASN A 31 0.17 2.49 -6.59
CA ASN A 31 0.37 3.93 -6.39
C ASN A 31 -0.71 4.46 -5.45
N THR A 32 -0.30 5.15 -4.39
CA THR A 32 -1.20 5.77 -3.40
C THR A 32 -1.17 7.28 -3.59
N ASP A 33 -2.35 7.90 -3.63
CA ASP A 33 -2.54 9.36 -3.70
C ASP A 33 -3.69 9.70 -2.77
N ASP A 34 -3.35 10.22 -1.59
CA ASP A 34 -4.29 10.49 -0.53
C ASP A 34 -4.51 11.99 -0.35
N ALA A 35 -5.76 12.38 -0.15
CA ALA A 35 -6.14 13.77 0.06
C ALA A 35 -6.94 13.90 1.36
N ILE A 36 -6.59 14.91 2.17
CA ILE A 36 -7.33 15.27 3.38
C ILE A 36 -7.94 16.66 3.25
N ILE A 37 -9.18 16.77 3.72
CA ILE A 37 -9.83 18.05 3.99
C ILE A 37 -9.45 18.48 5.41
N GLU A 38 -8.47 19.38 5.55
CA GLU A 38 -7.90 19.78 6.85
C GLU A 38 -8.94 20.24 7.87
N SER A 39 -9.98 20.95 7.44
CA SER A 39 -11.03 21.51 8.32
C SER A 39 -11.94 20.48 8.97
N SER A 40 -11.99 19.26 8.45
CA SER A 40 -12.89 18.19 8.90
C SER A 40 -12.16 16.88 9.19
N SER A 41 -10.84 16.83 8.94
CA SER A 41 -10.01 15.62 8.99
C SER A 41 -10.59 14.46 8.18
N ILE A 42 -11.40 14.77 7.16
CA ILE A 42 -11.96 13.79 6.26
C ILE A 42 -10.86 13.37 5.28
N ALA A 43 -10.53 12.09 5.28
CA ALA A 43 -9.58 11.49 4.36
C ALA A 43 -10.29 10.75 3.23
N THR A 44 -9.86 11.06 2.01
CA THR A 44 -10.17 10.28 0.81
C THR A 44 -8.89 9.68 0.27
N ILE A 45 -8.98 8.41 -0.06
CA ILE A 45 -7.87 7.63 -0.58
C ILE A 45 -8.11 7.38 -2.05
N GLY A 46 -7.13 7.69 -2.88
CA GLY A 46 -7.07 7.32 -4.28
C GLY A 46 -5.94 6.33 -4.50
N SER A 47 -6.22 5.19 -5.12
CA SER A 47 -5.16 4.20 -5.35
C SER A 47 -5.32 3.50 -6.69
N VAL A 48 -4.18 3.22 -7.29
CA VAL A 48 -4.09 2.59 -8.60
C VAL A 48 -3.16 1.41 -8.53
N ILE A 49 -3.65 0.26 -8.98
CA ILE A 49 -2.88 -0.95 -9.13
C ILE A 49 -2.62 -1.20 -10.61
N ARG A 50 -1.34 -1.37 -10.97
CA ARG A 50 -0.89 -1.64 -12.33
C ARG A 50 -0.14 -2.97 -12.41
N ASP A 51 -0.22 -3.62 -13.56
CA ASP A 51 0.62 -4.79 -13.85
C ASP A 51 2.05 -4.37 -14.19
N LYS A 52 2.93 -5.36 -14.36
CA LYS A 52 4.32 -5.15 -14.77
C LYS A 52 4.51 -4.41 -16.10
N ASN A 53 3.49 -4.36 -16.96
CA ASN A 53 3.52 -3.64 -18.23
C ASN A 53 2.97 -2.21 -18.10
N GLY A 54 2.56 -1.80 -16.90
CA GLY A 54 1.93 -0.52 -16.62
C GLY A 54 0.43 -0.47 -16.98
N SER A 55 -0.19 -1.61 -17.32
CA SER A 55 -1.62 -1.70 -17.59
C SER A 55 -2.40 -1.59 -16.29
N TRP A 56 -3.53 -0.89 -16.33
CA TRP A 56 -4.41 -0.73 -15.18
C TRP A 56 -5.07 -2.07 -14.85
N ILE A 57 -4.80 -2.62 -13.66
CA ILE A 57 -5.50 -3.81 -13.14
C ILE A 57 -6.76 -3.35 -12.41
N PHE A 58 -6.60 -2.34 -11.54
CA PHE A 58 -7.66 -1.90 -10.65
C PHE A 58 -7.42 -0.46 -10.21
N ARG A 59 -8.50 0.30 -10.03
CA ARG A 59 -8.50 1.60 -9.37
C ARG A 59 -9.58 1.58 -8.31
N TYR A 60 -9.29 2.08 -7.13
CA TYR A 60 -10.32 2.37 -6.15
C TYR A 60 -10.11 3.77 -5.59
N ASN A 61 -11.24 4.39 -5.24
CA ASN A 61 -11.23 5.58 -4.41
C ASN A 61 -12.14 5.28 -3.23
N GLN A 62 -11.63 5.36 -2.02
CA GLN A 62 -12.38 5.03 -0.82
C GLN A 62 -12.43 6.23 0.11
N PHE A 63 -13.62 6.49 0.64
CA PHE A 63 -13.79 7.37 1.79
C PHE A 63 -13.43 6.59 3.04
N VAL A 64 -12.37 7.00 3.74
CA VAL A 64 -11.87 6.28 4.92
C VAL A 64 -12.36 6.91 6.23
N GLY A 65 -13.05 8.04 6.14
CA GLY A 65 -13.64 8.73 7.28
C GLY A 65 -12.66 9.70 7.92
N ILE A 66 -12.75 9.84 9.25
CA ILE A 66 -11.85 10.69 10.03
C ILE A 66 -10.63 9.86 10.41
N CYS A 67 -9.53 10.02 9.69
CA CYS A 67 -8.25 9.39 9.99
C CYS A 67 -7.07 10.28 9.55
N SER A 68 -5.87 9.99 10.07
CA SER A 68 -4.65 10.66 9.61
C SER A 68 -4.21 10.16 8.24
N ILE A 69 -3.43 10.96 7.49
CA ILE A 69 -2.81 10.55 6.21
C ILE A 69 -2.07 9.23 6.38
N LEU A 70 -1.25 9.09 7.44
CA LEU A 70 -0.52 7.85 7.69
C LEU A 70 -1.43 6.63 7.82
N ASN A 71 -2.54 6.75 8.56
CA ASN A 71 -3.46 5.61 8.74
C ASN A 71 -4.20 5.30 7.45
N ALA A 72 -4.56 6.32 6.67
CA ALA A 72 -5.14 6.17 5.35
C ALA A 72 -4.17 5.38 4.45
N GLU A 73 -2.93 5.86 4.27
CA GLU A 73 -1.96 5.22 3.39
C GLU A 73 -1.61 3.79 3.80
N LEU A 74 -1.46 3.53 5.11
CA LEU A 74 -1.20 2.17 5.60
C LEU A 74 -2.38 1.23 5.32
N TRP A 75 -3.61 1.73 5.42
CA TRP A 75 -4.81 0.96 5.08
C TRP A 75 -4.84 0.65 3.57
N THR A 76 -4.50 1.64 2.75
CA THR A 76 -4.39 1.50 1.29
C THR A 76 -3.43 0.41 0.86
N ILE A 77 -2.25 0.41 1.49
CA ILE A 77 -1.20 -0.58 1.23
C ILE A 77 -1.66 -1.96 1.64
N LEU A 78 -2.40 -2.07 2.74
CA LEU A 78 -2.93 -3.33 3.21
C LEU A 78 -3.97 -3.93 2.23
N GLU A 79 -4.91 -3.11 1.77
CA GLU A 79 -5.88 -3.52 0.75
C GLU A 79 -5.18 -3.95 -0.55
N GLY A 80 -4.15 -3.21 -0.97
CA GLY A 80 -3.32 -3.56 -2.12
C GLY A 80 -2.60 -4.91 -1.96
N LEU A 81 -2.09 -5.21 -0.76
CA LEU A 81 -1.49 -6.51 -0.43
C LEU A 81 -2.52 -7.65 -0.51
N GLY A 82 -3.73 -7.46 0.02
CA GLY A 82 -4.81 -8.44 -0.09
C GLY A 82 -5.16 -8.76 -1.54
N ILE A 83 -5.28 -7.72 -2.37
CA ILE A 83 -5.50 -7.85 -3.82
C ILE A 83 -4.37 -8.61 -4.51
N ALA A 84 -3.11 -8.35 -4.14
CA ALA A 84 -1.96 -9.04 -4.70
C ALA A 84 -2.03 -10.54 -4.43
N LEU A 85 -2.32 -10.90 -3.18
CA LEU A 85 -2.42 -12.28 -2.72
C LEU A 85 -3.59 -13.03 -3.38
N ASP A 86 -4.78 -12.44 -3.37
CA ASP A 86 -5.98 -13.04 -3.96
C ASP A 86 -5.83 -13.33 -5.45
N ARG A 87 -4.97 -12.57 -6.13
CA ARG A 87 -4.69 -12.71 -7.57
C ARG A 87 -3.40 -13.48 -7.88
N GLY A 88 -2.70 -13.99 -6.86
CA GLY A 88 -1.49 -14.79 -7.05
C GLY A 88 -0.29 -14.01 -7.57
N PHE A 89 -0.15 -12.74 -7.16
CA PHE A 89 1.07 -11.96 -7.40
C PHE A 89 2.09 -12.22 -6.30
N ASP A 90 3.34 -12.41 -6.70
CA ASP A 90 4.42 -12.80 -5.78
C ASP A 90 5.10 -11.58 -5.13
N SER A 91 4.87 -10.39 -5.70
CA SER A 91 5.56 -9.16 -5.28
C SER A 91 4.73 -7.93 -5.62
N MET A 92 4.92 -6.89 -4.80
CA MET A 92 4.28 -5.59 -4.99
C MET A 92 5.30 -4.47 -4.81
N ILE A 93 5.28 -3.51 -5.73
CA ILE A 93 5.98 -2.23 -5.61
C ILE A 93 5.00 -1.22 -5.05
N ILE A 94 5.36 -0.55 -3.96
CA ILE A 94 4.57 0.56 -3.38
C ILE A 94 5.23 1.87 -3.79
N LEU A 95 4.44 2.75 -4.40
CA LEU A 95 4.80 4.13 -4.66
C LEU A 95 3.92 5.00 -3.74
N SER A 96 4.54 5.63 -2.75
CA SER A 96 3.95 6.61 -1.84
C SER A 96 4.87 7.83 -1.84
N ASP A 97 4.27 9.02 -1.75
CA ASP A 97 4.96 10.31 -1.59
C ASP A 97 5.09 10.72 -0.11
N SER A 98 4.47 9.98 0.81
CA SER A 98 4.60 10.19 2.25
C SER A 98 5.83 9.47 2.81
N LEU A 99 6.81 10.29 3.19
CA LEU A 99 7.99 9.81 3.90
C LEU A 99 7.62 9.12 5.23
N GLU A 100 6.55 9.58 5.90
CA GLU A 100 6.07 8.98 7.16
C GLU A 100 5.61 7.54 6.93
N THR A 101 4.87 7.29 5.86
CA THR A 101 4.42 5.94 5.48
C THR A 101 5.59 5.04 5.13
N ILE A 102 6.53 5.53 4.32
CA ILE A 102 7.73 4.77 3.93
C ILE A 102 8.53 4.36 5.18
N GLN A 103 8.76 5.31 6.11
CA GLN A 103 9.49 5.04 7.34
C GLN A 103 8.76 4.03 8.23
N ALA A 104 7.44 4.18 8.40
CA ALA A 104 6.63 3.27 9.23
C ALA A 104 6.69 1.81 8.73
N ILE A 105 6.72 1.61 7.41
CA ILE A 105 6.85 0.27 6.81
C ILE A 105 8.26 -0.26 7.00
N GLN A 106 9.29 0.55 6.76
CA GLN A 106 10.69 0.17 6.96
C GLN A 106 10.99 -0.22 8.42
N ASP A 107 10.52 0.57 9.38
CA ASP A 107 10.67 0.30 10.81
C ASP A 107 9.92 -0.98 11.23
N GLY A 108 8.77 -1.23 10.60
CA GLY A 108 8.03 -2.47 10.77
C GLY A 108 8.82 -3.70 10.35
N PHE A 109 9.64 -3.60 9.30
CA PHE A 109 10.49 -4.71 8.81
C PHE A 109 11.77 -4.91 9.64
N ALA A 110 12.27 -3.88 10.29
CA ALA A 110 13.57 -3.92 11.00
C ALA A 110 13.50 -4.53 12.42
N GLN A 111 12.29 -4.76 12.95
CA GLN A 111 12.07 -5.42 14.25
C GLN A 111 11.74 -6.90 14.10
#